data_AF-A0A7M3BLR4-F1
#
_entry.id   AF-A0A7M3BLR4-F1
#
_cell.length_a   1.000
_cell.length_b   1.000
_cell.length_c   1.000
_cell.angle_alpha   90.00
_cell.angle_beta   90.00
_cell.angle_gamma   90.00
#
_symmetry.space_group_name_H-M   'P 1'
#
loop_
_entity.id
_entity.type
_entity.pdbx_description
1 polymer ?
#
loop_
_entity_poly.entity_id
_entity_poly.type
_entity_poly.pdbx_seq_one_letter_code
_entity_poly.pdbx_strand_id
1 'polypeptide(L)'
;MVDATASFDGNRLEAMEAAPRALPADHPGLSVSVADGAALAAYAEFCRSALFAPAQSPAWILNWAKYAEADTVLATLNAEGRPVFSLALEVTSSGRFRVARFMGGRHANGNFAAADPHWLTRADGAAIRSMLAALARARPDIDLVALERLLPDLDGVANPLVSLPHFPSPNLSLAVDLAGGFDALLSRASGKRRRKRHRSQARKLEAVGSHRRIEAQTADEANRLLDAFFEMKEFRF
;
A
#
# COMPACT_ATOMS: atom_id res chain seq x y z
N MET A 1 9.64 32.60 -4.87
CA MET A 1 10.07 31.56 -3.92
C MET A 1 8.88 31.31 -3.01
N VAL A 2 8.04 30.33 -3.34
CA VAL A 2 6.81 30.06 -2.58
C VAL A 2 7.18 29.06 -1.49
N ASP A 3 7.12 29.53 -0.25
CA ASP A 3 7.37 28.74 0.94
C ASP A 3 6.44 27.50 0.95
N ALA A 4 7.06 26.32 0.85
CA ALA A 4 6.39 25.04 0.72
C ALA A 4 5.91 24.48 2.08
N THR A 5 6.14 25.20 3.19
CA THR A 5 5.82 24.71 4.53
C THR A 5 4.40 25.06 4.99
N ALA A 6 3.72 26.03 4.38
CA ALA A 6 2.46 26.59 4.91
C ALA A 6 1.16 25.89 4.43
N SER A 7 1.20 24.68 3.86
CA SER A 7 0.01 24.06 3.23
C SER A 7 -0.42 22.69 3.80
N PHE A 8 0.15 22.23 4.92
CA PHE A 8 -0.10 20.87 5.42
C PHE A 8 -1.03 20.76 6.63
N ASP A 9 -1.53 21.85 7.20
CA ASP A 9 -2.34 21.81 8.44
C ASP A 9 -3.79 21.28 8.26
N GLY A 10 -4.22 20.94 7.05
CA GLY A 10 -5.62 20.67 6.74
C GLY A 10 -6.07 19.21 6.73
N ASN A 11 -5.19 18.24 7.00
CA ASN A 11 -5.52 16.82 6.79
C ASN A 11 -4.79 15.90 7.78
N ARG A 12 -4.81 16.25 9.09
CA ARG A 12 -4.59 15.23 10.13
C ARG A 12 -5.75 14.25 10.00
N LEU A 13 -5.51 13.11 9.35
CA LEU A 13 -6.23 11.89 9.69
C LEU A 13 -6.10 11.79 11.20
N GLU A 14 -7.23 11.75 11.91
CA GLU A 14 -7.21 11.43 13.34
C GLU A 14 -6.35 10.17 13.48
N ALA A 15 -5.39 10.21 14.42
CA ALA A 15 -4.57 9.06 14.69
C ALA A 15 -5.53 7.94 15.10
N MET A 16 -5.78 7.00 14.19
CA MET A 16 -6.54 5.79 14.46
C MET A 16 -5.65 4.91 15.33
N GLU A 17 -5.59 5.24 16.62
CA GLU A 17 -5.01 4.38 17.65
C GLU A 17 -6.02 3.25 17.90
N ALA A 18 -5.81 2.13 17.21
CA ALA A 18 -6.44 0.89 17.61
C ALA A 18 -5.88 0.48 18.98
N ALA A 19 -6.76 0.26 19.95
CA ALA A 19 -6.36 -0.14 21.30
C ALA A 19 -5.55 -1.46 21.25
N PRO A 20 -4.37 -1.54 21.91
CA PRO A 20 -3.60 -2.76 21.97
C PRO A 20 -4.37 -3.82 22.77
N ARG A 21 -4.87 -4.85 22.08
CA ARG A 21 -5.40 -6.04 22.74
C ARG A 21 -4.25 -6.99 23.07
N ALA A 22 -4.11 -7.32 24.36
CA ALA A 22 -3.22 -8.38 24.83
C ALA A 22 -3.75 -9.75 24.39
N LEU A 23 -2.82 -10.65 24.08
CA LEU A 23 -3.04 -11.82 23.22
C LEU A 23 -3.01 -13.13 24.02
N PRO A 24 -3.94 -14.07 23.79
CA PRO A 24 -3.78 -15.47 24.19
C PRO A 24 -2.64 -16.12 23.40
N ALA A 25 -1.90 -17.03 24.04
CA ALA A 25 -0.88 -17.85 23.39
C ALA A 25 -1.48 -19.19 22.93
N ASP A 26 -0.94 -19.68 21.80
CA ASP A 26 -1.14 -21.01 21.20
C ASP A 26 -2.40 -21.17 20.32
N HIS A 27 -2.18 -21.04 19.00
CA HIS A 27 -3.07 -21.61 17.98
C HIS A 27 -2.50 -22.96 17.51
N PRO A 28 -3.08 -24.10 17.90
CA PRO A 28 -2.72 -25.38 17.31
C PRO A 28 -2.97 -25.34 15.79
N GLY A 29 -2.00 -25.81 15.00
CA GLY A 29 -2.13 -25.90 13.54
C GLY A 29 -1.64 -24.69 12.72
N LEU A 30 -0.97 -23.71 13.36
CA LEU A 30 -0.27 -22.65 12.62
C LEU A 30 1.07 -23.15 12.03
N SER A 31 1.34 -22.78 10.79
CA SER A 31 2.64 -23.00 10.14
C SER A 31 3.04 -21.79 9.29
N VAL A 32 4.33 -21.66 8.99
CA VAL A 32 4.84 -20.59 8.13
C VAL A 32 5.52 -21.21 6.93
N SER A 33 5.18 -20.74 5.74
CA SER A 33 5.91 -21.02 4.50
C SER A 33 6.59 -19.75 4.01
N VAL A 34 7.85 -19.87 3.60
CA VAL A 34 8.60 -18.79 2.96
C VAL A 34 9.01 -19.28 1.57
N ALA A 35 8.67 -18.52 0.54
CA ALA A 35 8.92 -18.88 -0.84
C ALA A 35 9.36 -17.66 -1.66
N ASP A 36 9.96 -17.92 -2.81
CA ASP A 36 10.32 -16.90 -3.79
C ASP A 36 9.16 -16.65 -4.78
N GLY A 37 9.47 -16.08 -5.95
CA GLY A 37 8.50 -15.81 -7.01
C GLY A 37 7.66 -17.01 -7.47
N ALA A 38 8.09 -18.26 -7.21
CA ALA A 38 7.31 -19.45 -7.57
C ALA A 38 5.94 -19.51 -6.84
N ALA A 39 5.82 -18.86 -5.68
CA ALA A 39 4.58 -18.84 -4.88
C ALA A 39 3.59 -17.72 -5.27
N LEU A 40 3.89 -16.90 -6.29
CA LEU A 40 3.02 -15.78 -6.70
C LEU A 40 1.60 -16.23 -7.11
N ALA A 41 1.46 -17.41 -7.71
CA ALA A 41 0.15 -17.96 -8.06
C ALA A 41 -0.68 -18.31 -6.82
N ALA A 42 -0.05 -18.88 -5.78
CA ALA A 42 -0.73 -19.21 -4.52
C ALA A 42 -1.15 -17.94 -3.76
N TYR A 43 -0.31 -16.89 -3.81
CA TYR A 43 -0.66 -15.58 -3.29
C TYR A 43 -1.88 -14.97 -3.99
N ALA A 44 -1.90 -15.01 -5.32
CA ALA A 44 -3.03 -14.51 -6.10
C ALA A 44 -4.33 -15.26 -5.78
N GLU A 45 -4.26 -16.58 -5.58
CA GLU A 45 -5.42 -17.38 -5.17
C GLU A 45 -5.91 -17.01 -3.76
N PHE A 46 -4.99 -16.87 -2.79
CA PHE A 46 -5.35 -16.41 -1.44
C PHE A 46 -6.04 -15.04 -1.44
N CYS A 47 -5.53 -14.10 -2.26
CA CYS A 47 -6.12 -12.78 -2.41
C CYS A 47 -7.55 -12.78 -2.99
N ARG A 48 -8.08 -13.88 -3.51
CA ARG A 48 -9.48 -13.92 -3.97
C ARG A 48 -10.49 -13.77 -2.82
N SER A 49 -10.09 -14.10 -1.60
CA SER A 49 -10.91 -13.96 -0.39
C SER A 49 -10.26 -13.08 0.69
N ALA A 50 -8.98 -12.73 0.53
CA ALA A 50 -8.26 -11.90 1.51
C ALA A 50 -8.60 -10.41 1.36
N LEU A 51 -8.48 -9.68 2.46
CA LEU A 51 -8.39 -8.23 2.49
C LEU A 51 -6.94 -7.80 2.28
N PHE A 52 -6.72 -6.77 1.45
CA PHE A 52 -5.39 -6.21 1.16
C PHE A 52 -5.49 -4.75 0.71
N ALA A 53 -4.42 -3.98 0.92
CA ALA A 53 -4.30 -2.66 0.32
C ALA A 53 -3.95 -2.75 -1.18
N PRO A 54 -4.22 -1.72 -2.00
CA PRO A 54 -3.95 -1.74 -3.45
C PRO A 54 -2.52 -2.14 -3.84
N ALA A 55 -1.51 -1.66 -3.08
CA ALA A 55 -0.10 -2.00 -3.30
C ALA A 55 0.29 -3.44 -2.88
N GLN A 56 -0.68 -4.20 -2.37
CA GLN A 56 -0.58 -5.63 -2.04
C GLN A 56 -1.62 -6.43 -2.84
N SER A 57 -2.22 -5.86 -3.89
CA SER A 57 -3.09 -6.62 -4.79
C SER A 57 -2.29 -7.61 -5.64
N PRO A 58 -2.89 -8.73 -6.08
CA PRO A 58 -2.22 -9.67 -6.98
C PRO A 58 -1.70 -8.99 -8.25
N ALA A 59 -2.50 -8.11 -8.86
CA ALA A 59 -2.09 -7.37 -10.05
C ALA A 59 -0.85 -6.51 -9.78
N TRP A 60 -0.74 -5.87 -8.62
CA TRP A 60 0.45 -5.09 -8.26
C TRP A 60 1.66 -5.99 -8.06
N ILE A 61 1.54 -7.02 -7.22
CA ILE A 61 2.63 -7.91 -6.83
C ILE A 61 3.18 -8.68 -8.03
N LEU A 62 2.31 -9.29 -8.85
CA LEU A 62 2.74 -10.07 -10.01
C LEU A 62 3.44 -9.19 -11.06
N ASN A 63 2.89 -8.00 -11.34
CA ASN A 63 3.52 -7.10 -12.31
C ASN A 63 4.82 -6.51 -11.76
N TRP A 64 4.89 -6.18 -10.47
CA TRP A 64 6.11 -5.67 -9.85
C TRP A 64 7.23 -6.71 -9.88
N ALA A 65 6.95 -7.92 -9.41
CA ALA A 65 7.91 -9.02 -9.44
C ALA A 65 8.43 -9.29 -10.86
N LYS A 66 7.54 -9.26 -11.86
CA LYS A 66 7.90 -9.52 -13.26
C LYS A 66 8.71 -8.38 -13.88
N TYR A 67 8.21 -7.15 -13.83
CA TYR A 67 8.75 -6.05 -14.63
C TYR A 67 9.80 -5.21 -13.91
N ALA A 68 9.84 -5.25 -12.58
CA ALA A 68 10.93 -4.66 -11.80
C ALA A 68 12.07 -5.66 -11.53
N GLU A 69 11.93 -6.91 -11.98
CA GLU A 69 12.88 -8.01 -11.72
C GLU A 69 13.24 -8.11 -10.22
N ALA A 70 12.22 -7.93 -9.37
CA ALA A 70 12.43 -7.81 -7.94
C ALA A 70 12.82 -9.17 -7.32
N ASP A 71 13.85 -9.17 -6.46
CA ASP A 71 14.15 -10.29 -5.56
C ASP A 71 12.97 -10.47 -4.59
N THR A 72 12.08 -11.38 -4.95
CA THR A 72 10.76 -11.53 -4.36
C THR A 72 10.80 -12.54 -3.23
N VAL A 73 10.19 -12.20 -2.10
CA VAL A 73 9.94 -13.13 -1.01
C VAL A 73 8.51 -13.03 -0.51
N LEU A 74 7.85 -14.19 -0.43
CA LEU A 74 6.52 -14.35 0.13
C LEU A 74 6.64 -15.11 1.44
N ALA A 75 6.29 -14.46 2.55
CA ALA A 75 6.16 -15.10 3.85
C ALA A 75 4.66 -15.24 4.19
N THR A 76 4.20 -16.48 4.29
CA THR A 76 2.78 -16.80 4.46
C THR A 76 2.57 -17.60 5.74
N LEU A 77 1.70 -17.09 6.60
CA LEU A 77 1.12 -17.82 7.71
C LEU A 77 -0.05 -18.67 7.21
N ASN A 78 -0.05 -19.93 7.62
CA ASN A 78 -1.10 -20.88 7.33
C ASN A 78 -1.74 -21.34 8.64
N ALA A 79 -3.06 -21.46 8.67
CA ALA A 79 -3.82 -22.13 9.73
C ALA A 79 -4.51 -23.35 9.14
N GLU A 80 -4.32 -24.52 9.73
CA GLU A 80 -4.92 -25.78 9.26
C GLU A 80 -4.62 -26.06 7.76
N GLY A 81 -3.41 -25.70 7.32
CA GLY A 81 -2.96 -25.88 5.93
C GLY A 81 -3.51 -24.85 4.93
N ARG A 82 -4.22 -23.82 5.37
CA ARG A 82 -4.73 -22.74 4.51
C ARG A 82 -4.05 -21.40 4.79
N PRO A 83 -3.72 -20.59 3.78
CA PRO A 83 -3.14 -19.27 3.99
C PRO A 83 -4.14 -18.35 4.70
N VAL A 84 -3.67 -17.65 5.73
CA VAL A 84 -4.48 -16.70 6.52
C VAL A 84 -3.85 -15.31 6.59
N PHE A 85 -2.55 -15.19 6.32
CA PHE A 85 -1.85 -13.91 6.24
C PHE A 85 -0.61 -14.07 5.36
N SER A 86 -0.34 -13.13 4.47
CA SER A 86 0.82 -13.19 3.58
C SER A 86 1.46 -11.83 3.33
N LEU A 87 2.77 -11.76 3.57
CA LEU A 87 3.63 -10.65 3.23
C LEU A 87 4.26 -10.89 1.86
N ALA A 88 3.95 -10.04 0.89
CA ALA A 88 4.63 -10.01 -0.40
C ALA A 88 5.66 -8.87 -0.40
N LEU A 89 6.94 -9.24 -0.34
CA LEU A 89 8.06 -8.32 -0.15
C LEU A 89 9.04 -8.40 -1.32
N GLU A 90 9.73 -7.29 -1.56
CA GLU A 90 10.98 -7.27 -2.32
C GLU A 90 12.17 -7.12 -1.37
N VAL A 91 13.28 -7.76 -1.71
CA VAL A 91 14.57 -7.59 -1.03
C VAL A 91 15.44 -6.66 -1.86
N THR A 92 15.87 -5.56 -1.25
CA THR A 92 16.66 -4.53 -1.95
C THR A 92 17.90 -4.16 -1.16
N SER A 93 18.94 -3.71 -1.85
CA SER A 93 20.15 -3.21 -1.19
C SER A 93 19.96 -1.75 -0.75
N SER A 94 20.30 -1.47 0.51
CA SER A 94 20.40 -0.13 1.07
C SER A 94 21.79 0.03 1.70
N GLY A 95 22.72 0.60 0.94
CA GLY A 95 24.14 0.60 1.30
C GLY A 95 24.67 -0.84 1.41
N ARG A 96 25.13 -1.22 2.61
CA ARG A 96 25.63 -2.59 2.89
C ARG A 96 24.55 -3.56 3.36
N PHE A 97 23.34 -3.07 3.61
CA PHE A 97 22.26 -3.90 4.13
C PHE A 97 21.36 -4.42 3.02
N ARG A 98 20.87 -5.65 3.17
CA ARG A 98 19.73 -6.19 2.43
C ARG A 98 18.47 -6.01 3.23
N VAL A 99 17.51 -5.30 2.67
CA VAL A 99 16.28 -4.90 3.35
C VAL A 99 15.09 -5.50 2.62
N ALA A 100 14.28 -6.30 3.32
CA ALA A 100 12.98 -6.73 2.86
C ALA A 100 11.94 -5.65 3.15
N ARG A 101 11.19 -5.24 2.14
CA ARG A 101 10.18 -4.18 2.22
C ARG A 101 8.99 -4.51 1.32
N PHE A 102 7.87 -3.82 1.49
CA PHE A 102 6.75 -3.97 0.57
C PHE A 102 7.17 -3.63 -0.87
N MET A 103 6.64 -4.39 -1.82
CA MET A 103 6.85 -4.16 -3.25
C MET A 103 6.25 -2.82 -3.69
N GLY A 104 6.95 -2.11 -4.57
CA GLY A 104 6.51 -0.82 -5.11
C GLY A 104 7.40 0.37 -4.76
N GLY A 105 8.51 0.15 -4.06
CA GLY A 105 9.48 1.20 -3.71
C GLY A 105 8.82 2.45 -3.11
N ARG A 106 9.07 3.63 -3.70
CA ARG A 106 8.48 4.90 -3.25
C ARG A 106 7.05 5.15 -3.74
N HIS A 107 6.51 4.24 -4.56
CA HIS A 107 5.17 4.37 -5.15
C HIS A 107 4.10 3.69 -4.30
N ALA A 108 4.47 2.65 -3.55
CA ALA A 108 3.58 2.00 -2.60
C ALA A 108 3.36 2.87 -1.34
N ASN A 109 2.09 3.04 -0.97
CA ASN A 109 1.67 3.79 0.20
C ASN A 109 0.37 3.19 0.75
N GLY A 110 0.04 3.49 2.01
CA GLY A 110 -1.12 2.89 2.68
C GLY A 110 -1.10 1.35 2.65
N ASN A 111 0.01 0.73 3.03
CA ASN A 111 0.19 -0.72 2.94
C ASN A 111 -0.66 -1.49 3.96
N PHE A 112 -1.26 -2.60 3.52
CA PHE A 112 -1.94 -3.59 4.35
C PHE A 112 -1.77 -4.93 3.66
N ALA A 113 -1.12 -5.88 4.33
CA ALA A 113 -0.78 -7.18 3.78
C ALA A 113 -2.03 -8.03 3.50
N ALA A 114 -1.92 -9.02 2.61
CA ALA A 114 -3.03 -9.91 2.33
C ALA A 114 -3.38 -10.71 3.59
N ALA A 115 -4.63 -10.63 4.02
CA ALA A 115 -5.07 -11.26 5.26
C ALA A 115 -6.50 -11.79 5.16
N ASP A 116 -6.74 -12.96 5.74
CA ASP A 116 -8.10 -13.45 5.98
C ASP A 116 -8.73 -12.60 7.11
N PRO A 117 -9.79 -11.81 6.83
CA PRO A 117 -10.42 -10.97 7.83
C PRO A 117 -10.94 -11.75 9.04
N HIS A 118 -11.37 -13.00 8.83
CA HIS A 118 -11.88 -13.84 9.90
C HIS A 118 -10.76 -14.31 10.82
N TRP A 119 -9.60 -14.67 10.27
CA TRP A 119 -8.42 -14.98 11.07
C TRP A 119 -7.90 -13.77 11.84
N LEU A 120 -7.94 -12.57 11.24
CA LEU A 120 -7.48 -11.33 11.90
C LEU A 120 -8.20 -11.02 13.22
N THR A 121 -9.46 -11.43 13.38
CA THR A 121 -10.18 -11.30 14.65
C THR A 121 -9.54 -12.06 15.82
N ARG A 122 -8.71 -13.06 15.51
CA ARG A 122 -8.00 -13.95 16.45
C ARG A 122 -6.49 -13.88 16.29
N ALA A 123 -5.98 -12.99 15.43
CA ALA A 123 -4.56 -12.90 15.12
C ALA A 123 -3.78 -12.49 16.37
N ASP A 124 -2.71 -13.23 16.64
CA ASP A 124 -1.77 -12.89 17.68
C ASP A 124 -0.45 -12.36 17.10
N GLY A 125 0.15 -11.42 17.81
CA GLY A 125 1.50 -10.94 17.53
C GLY A 125 2.55 -12.05 17.68
N ALA A 126 2.24 -13.17 18.34
CA ALA A 126 3.12 -14.33 18.42
C ALA A 126 3.26 -15.04 17.06
N ALA A 127 2.17 -15.23 16.32
CA ALA A 127 2.17 -15.77 14.96
C ALA A 127 2.92 -14.84 14.00
N ILE A 128 2.71 -13.52 14.11
CA ILE A 128 3.46 -12.54 13.31
C ILE A 128 4.96 -12.64 13.60
N ARG A 129 5.37 -12.70 14.87
CA ARG A 129 6.79 -12.88 15.23
C ARG A 129 7.35 -14.22 14.75
N SER A 130 6.58 -15.30 14.83
CA SER A 130 6.96 -16.62 14.31
C SER A 130 7.20 -16.58 12.80
N MET A 131 6.34 -15.87 12.06
CA MET A 131 6.51 -15.66 10.62
C MET A 131 7.79 -14.89 10.29
N LEU A 132 8.08 -13.81 11.01
CA LEU A 132 9.33 -13.05 10.84
C LEU A 132 10.57 -13.90 11.18
N ALA A 133 10.49 -14.73 12.22
CA ALA A 133 11.57 -15.66 12.56
C ALA A 133 11.78 -16.74 11.48
N ALA A 134 10.71 -17.24 10.87
CA ALA A 134 10.79 -18.18 9.75
C ALA A 134 11.39 -17.52 8.50
N LEU A 135 11.01 -16.27 8.21
CA LEU A 135 11.61 -15.47 7.14
C LEU A 135 13.12 -15.32 7.36
N ALA A 136 13.55 -14.95 8.57
CA ALA A 136 14.97 -14.81 8.90
C ALA A 136 15.76 -16.12 8.72
N ARG A 137 15.16 -17.28 9.04
CA ARG A 137 15.80 -18.59 8.82
C ARG A 137 15.89 -18.96 7.33
N ALA A 138 14.84 -18.68 6.56
CA ALA A 138 14.77 -19.03 5.14
C ALA A 138 15.61 -18.10 4.26
N ARG A 139 15.77 -16.84 4.67
CA ARG A 139 16.51 -15.79 3.97
C ARG A 139 17.52 -15.13 4.92
N PRO A 140 18.59 -15.84 5.32
CA PRO A 140 19.61 -15.31 6.22
C PRO A 140 20.42 -14.17 5.59
N ASP A 141 20.27 -13.92 4.29
CA ASP A 141 20.84 -12.77 3.60
C ASP A 141 20.10 -11.45 3.91
N ILE A 142 18.88 -11.49 4.44
CA ILE A 142 18.11 -10.30 4.78
C ILE A 142 18.54 -9.80 6.17
N ASP A 143 19.08 -8.59 6.23
CA ASP A 143 19.52 -7.96 7.48
C ASP A 143 18.36 -7.30 8.25
N LEU A 144 17.35 -6.81 7.52
CA LEU A 144 16.25 -6.03 8.09
C LEU A 144 14.94 -6.23 7.33
N VAL A 145 13.82 -6.26 8.06
CA VAL A 145 12.48 -6.11 7.49
C VAL A 145 11.97 -4.70 7.84
N ALA A 146 11.73 -3.88 6.81
CA ALA A 146 11.27 -2.50 6.95
C ALA A 146 9.88 -2.33 6.32
N LEU A 147 8.85 -2.30 7.15
CA LEU A 147 7.44 -2.20 6.73
C LEU A 147 6.95 -0.76 6.91
N GLU A 148 7.06 0.04 5.85
CA GLU A 148 6.69 1.45 5.88
C GLU A 148 5.23 1.71 5.48
N ARG A 149 4.69 2.85 5.93
CA ARG A 149 3.37 3.40 5.54
C ARG A 149 2.23 2.41 5.73
N LEU A 150 2.28 1.62 6.80
CA LEU A 150 1.23 0.66 7.16
C LEU A 150 -0.05 1.40 7.55
N LEU A 151 -1.18 0.97 6.98
CA LEU A 151 -2.47 1.34 7.51
C LEU A 151 -2.68 0.66 8.87
N PRO A 152 -3.12 1.38 9.92
CA PRO A 152 -3.41 0.77 11.21
C PRO A 152 -4.61 -0.19 11.16
N ASP A 153 -5.53 0.07 10.24
CA ASP A 153 -6.69 -0.76 9.92
C ASP A 153 -7.07 -0.59 8.44
N LEU A 154 -7.84 -1.54 7.92
CA LEU A 154 -8.45 -1.47 6.60
C LEU A 154 -9.88 -2.02 6.70
N ASP A 155 -10.86 -1.24 6.25
CA ASP A 155 -12.30 -1.57 6.33
C ASP A 155 -12.75 -2.04 7.73
N GLY A 156 -12.22 -1.38 8.78
CA GLY A 156 -12.53 -1.70 10.18
C GLY A 156 -11.80 -2.92 10.73
N VAL A 157 -10.92 -3.54 9.95
CA VAL A 157 -10.11 -4.68 10.36
C VAL A 157 -8.71 -4.21 10.74
N ALA A 158 -8.33 -4.41 12.00
CA ALA A 158 -7.02 -4.00 12.53
C ALA A 158 -5.87 -4.73 11.84
N ASN A 159 -4.79 -4.01 11.56
CA ASN A 159 -3.58 -4.57 10.96
C ASN A 159 -2.74 -5.27 12.04
N PRO A 160 -2.48 -6.58 11.96
CA PRO A 160 -1.78 -7.32 13.02
C PRO A 160 -0.31 -6.88 13.17
N LEU A 161 0.26 -6.22 12.15
CA LEU A 161 1.64 -5.72 12.18
C LEU A 161 1.83 -4.54 13.14
N VAL A 162 0.74 -3.85 13.55
CA VAL A 162 0.83 -2.76 14.55
C VAL A 162 1.18 -3.28 15.95
N SER A 163 1.13 -4.59 16.17
CA SER A 163 1.62 -5.22 17.41
C SER A 163 3.15 -5.25 17.53
N LEU A 164 3.87 -4.95 16.44
CA LEU A 164 5.33 -4.85 16.42
C LEU A 164 5.78 -3.45 16.88
N PRO A 165 7.04 -3.28 17.34
CA PRO A 165 7.60 -1.96 17.62
C PRO A 165 7.51 -1.06 16.37
N HIS A 166 6.79 0.05 16.49
CA HIS A 166 6.53 0.95 15.38
C HIS A 166 6.32 2.39 15.87
N PHE A 167 6.19 3.31 14.91
CA PHE A 167 5.72 4.66 15.14
C PHE A 167 4.77 5.06 14.00
N PRO A 168 3.83 5.99 14.23
CA PRO A 168 2.91 6.44 13.18
C PRO A 168 3.65 7.02 11.98
N SER A 169 3.23 6.64 10.77
CA SER A 169 3.79 7.22 9.56
C SER A 169 3.39 8.70 9.47
N PRO A 170 4.32 9.65 9.26
CA PRO A 170 3.98 11.06 9.14
C PRO A 170 3.15 11.36 7.87
N ASN A 171 3.23 10.48 6.87
CA ASN A 171 2.47 10.59 5.63
C ASN A 171 2.16 9.18 5.09
N LEU A 172 0.98 8.67 5.44
CA LEU A 172 0.48 7.38 4.96
C LEU A 172 0.18 7.44 3.46
N SER A 173 -0.61 8.42 3.05
CA SER A 173 -0.99 8.68 1.66
C SER A 173 -1.73 10.02 1.58
N LEU A 174 -1.82 10.59 0.38
CA LEU A 174 -2.71 11.72 0.11
C LEU A 174 -4.13 11.18 -0.07
N ALA A 175 -4.86 11.08 1.04
CA ALA A 175 -6.25 10.61 1.05
C ALA A 175 -7.22 11.76 1.33
N VAL A 176 -8.48 11.56 0.93
CA VAL A 176 -9.55 12.51 1.23
C VAL A 176 -10.87 11.79 1.40
N ASP A 177 -11.65 12.20 2.40
CA ASP A 177 -12.98 11.66 2.61
C ASP A 177 -13.99 12.31 1.65
N LEU A 178 -14.71 11.45 0.91
CA LEU A 178 -15.77 11.82 -0.02
C LEU A 178 -17.17 11.71 0.58
N ALA A 179 -17.32 11.38 1.87
CA ALA A 179 -18.60 11.33 2.54
C ALA A 179 -19.35 12.67 2.41
N GLY A 180 -20.61 12.62 2.00
CA GLY A 180 -21.42 13.81 1.70
C GLY A 180 -21.12 14.47 0.35
N GLY A 181 -20.25 13.87 -0.48
CA GLY A 181 -19.99 14.29 -1.86
C GLY A 181 -19.01 15.44 -2.03
N PHE A 182 -18.82 15.87 -3.29
CA PHE A 182 -17.82 16.89 -3.64
C PHE A 182 -18.05 18.26 -2.99
N ASP A 183 -19.30 18.67 -2.78
CA ASP A 183 -19.59 19.94 -2.14
C ASP A 183 -19.18 19.95 -0.66
N ALA A 184 -19.47 18.86 0.06
CA ALA A 184 -19.02 18.67 1.44
C ALA A 184 -17.49 18.62 1.50
N LEU A 185 -16.84 17.90 0.58
CA LEU A 185 -15.39 17.90 0.47
C LEU A 185 -14.81 19.30 0.28
N LEU A 186 -15.35 20.08 -0.66
CA LEU A 186 -14.84 21.41 -0.97
C LEU A 186 -15.06 22.39 0.18
N SER A 187 -16.17 22.27 0.93
CA SER A 187 -16.43 23.15 2.08
C SER A 187 -15.48 22.89 3.24
N ARG A 188 -15.09 21.63 3.49
CA ARG A 188 -14.13 21.22 4.54
C ARG A 188 -12.76 21.88 4.40
N ALA A 189 -12.29 22.10 3.16
CA ALA A 189 -10.93 22.56 2.89
C ALA A 189 -10.90 23.77 1.94
N SER A 190 -11.06 24.98 2.49
CA SER A 190 -10.92 26.28 1.78
C SER A 190 -11.66 26.31 0.42
N GLY A 191 -12.95 25.98 0.42
CA GLY A 191 -13.75 25.81 -0.79
C GLY A 191 -13.71 27.01 -1.75
N LYS A 192 -13.68 28.23 -1.23
CA LYS A 192 -13.55 29.45 -2.06
C LYS A 192 -12.24 29.46 -2.86
N ARG A 193 -11.11 29.09 -2.25
CA ARG A 193 -9.79 29.03 -2.92
C ARG A 193 -9.76 27.90 -3.94
N ARG A 194 -10.24 26.70 -3.60
CA ARG A 194 -10.30 25.55 -4.52
C ARG A 194 -11.19 25.83 -5.73
N ARG A 195 -12.40 26.38 -5.51
CA ARG A 195 -13.32 26.79 -6.59
C ARG A 195 -12.69 27.87 -7.50
N LYS A 196 -11.99 28.86 -6.93
CA LYS A 196 -11.25 29.88 -7.71
C LYS A 196 -10.15 29.23 -8.56
N ARG A 197 -9.37 28.31 -7.99
CA ARG A 197 -8.31 27.57 -8.71
C ARG A 197 -8.91 26.74 -9.86
N HIS A 198 -10.00 26.02 -9.60
CA HIS A 198 -10.71 25.24 -10.62
C HIS A 198 -11.16 26.13 -11.80
N ARG A 199 -11.84 27.26 -11.52
CA ARG A 199 -12.23 28.21 -12.58
C ARG A 199 -11.05 28.77 -13.35
N SER A 200 -9.93 29.06 -12.67
CA SER A 200 -8.72 29.55 -13.34
C SER A 200 -8.09 28.48 -14.24
N GLN A 201 -8.13 27.21 -13.86
CA GLN A 201 -7.63 26.10 -14.70
C GLN A 201 -8.55 25.89 -15.91
N ALA A 202 -9.87 25.88 -15.71
CA ALA A 202 -10.86 25.76 -16.79
C ALA A 202 -10.67 26.83 -17.87
N ARG A 203 -10.54 28.12 -17.47
CA ARG A 203 -10.29 29.22 -18.42
C ARG A 203 -9.01 29.06 -19.24
N LYS A 204 -7.95 28.48 -18.65
CA LYS A 204 -6.70 28.21 -19.38
C LYS A 204 -6.89 27.13 -20.44
N LEU A 205 -7.69 26.10 -20.13
CA LEU A 205 -8.03 25.05 -21.08
C LEU A 205 -8.94 25.58 -22.19
N GLU A 206 -9.95 26.38 -21.85
CA GLU A 206 -10.85 27.03 -22.83
C GLU A 206 -10.08 27.95 -23.80
N ALA A 207 -9.07 28.67 -23.31
CA ALA A 207 -8.27 29.58 -24.14
C ALA A 207 -7.45 28.87 -25.24
N VAL A 208 -7.16 27.58 -25.08
CA VAL A 208 -6.46 26.77 -26.09
C VAL A 208 -7.41 25.91 -26.94
N GLY A 209 -8.73 26.05 -26.73
CA GLY A 209 -9.77 25.38 -27.50
C GLY A 209 -10.65 24.43 -26.68
N SER A 210 -11.35 23.54 -27.38
CA SER A 210 -12.19 22.53 -26.74
C SER A 210 -11.34 21.49 -26.03
N HIS A 211 -11.66 21.19 -24.77
CA HIS A 211 -11.03 20.12 -24.01
C HIS A 211 -12.05 19.07 -23.60
N ARG A 212 -11.62 17.82 -23.52
CA ARG A 212 -12.44 16.70 -23.04
C ARG A 212 -11.62 15.84 -22.07
N ARG A 213 -12.31 15.21 -21.13
CA ARG A 213 -11.74 14.11 -20.35
C ARG A 213 -11.97 12.83 -21.12
N ILE A 214 -10.93 12.02 -21.22
CA ILE A 214 -10.98 10.70 -21.84
C ILE A 214 -10.44 9.69 -20.83
N GLU A 215 -10.98 8.49 -20.89
CA GLU A 215 -10.54 7.33 -20.14
C GLU A 215 -10.15 6.27 -21.17
N ALA A 216 -8.94 5.73 -21.06
CA ALA A 216 -8.52 4.65 -21.94
C ALA A 216 -9.35 3.39 -21.63
N GLN A 217 -9.96 2.82 -22.67
CA GLN A 217 -10.75 1.58 -22.59
C GLN A 217 -10.00 0.38 -23.18
N THR A 218 -8.86 0.63 -23.84
CA THR A 218 -8.01 -0.41 -24.45
C THR A 218 -6.55 -0.22 -24.08
N ALA A 219 -5.74 -1.28 -24.25
CA ALA A 219 -4.30 -1.21 -24.03
C ALA A 219 -3.63 -0.18 -24.96
N ASP A 220 -4.04 -0.11 -26.23
CA ASP A 220 -3.50 0.85 -27.19
C ASP A 220 -3.83 2.30 -26.82
N GLU A 221 -5.03 2.54 -26.28
CA GLU A 221 -5.37 3.86 -25.73
C GLU A 221 -4.54 4.18 -24.50
N ALA A 222 -4.35 3.23 -23.59
CA ALA A 222 -3.52 3.43 -22.39
C ALA A 222 -2.08 3.77 -22.76
N ASN A 223 -1.49 3.03 -23.70
CA ASN A 223 -0.13 3.28 -24.20
C ASN A 223 -0.02 4.67 -24.82
N ARG A 224 -0.95 5.06 -25.71
CA ARG A 224 -0.95 6.42 -26.31
C ARG A 224 -1.05 7.53 -25.25
N LEU A 225 -1.85 7.34 -24.21
CA LEU A 225 -1.94 8.31 -23.12
C LEU A 225 -0.66 8.38 -22.28
N LEU A 226 -0.01 7.24 -22.04
CA LEU A 226 1.26 7.17 -21.32
C LEU A 226 2.40 7.80 -22.12
N ASP A 227 2.49 7.52 -23.42
CA ASP A 227 3.50 8.11 -24.32
C ASP A 227 3.40 9.64 -24.30
N ALA A 228 2.20 10.17 -24.51
CA ALA A 228 1.95 11.61 -24.43
C ALA A 228 2.30 12.19 -23.05
N PHE A 229 2.01 11.47 -21.96
CA PHE A 229 2.38 11.89 -20.61
C PHE A 229 3.90 11.93 -20.43
N PHE A 230 4.64 10.95 -20.95
CA PHE A 230 6.09 10.91 -20.85
C PHE A 230 6.76 12.02 -21.67
N GLU A 231 6.29 12.29 -22.89
CA GLU A 231 6.73 13.44 -23.70
C GLU A 231 6.52 14.77 -22.96
N MET A 232 5.33 14.96 -22.35
CA MET A 232 5.05 16.15 -21.54
C MET A 232 5.94 16.27 -20.31
N LYS A 233 6.32 15.14 -19.70
CA LYS A 233 7.19 15.11 -18.54
C LYS A 233 8.63 15.47 -18.91
N GLU A 234 9.14 14.96 -20.02
CA GLU A 234 10.46 15.28 -20.57
C GLU A 234 10.60 16.78 -20.89
N PHE A 235 9.56 17.40 -21.45
CA PHE A 235 9.59 18.85 -21.70
C PHE A 235 9.66 19.68 -20.39
N ARG A 236 9.21 19.13 -19.26
CA ARG A 236 9.06 19.85 -17.99
C ARG A 236 10.24 19.67 -17.03
N PHE A 237 10.97 18.56 -17.11
CA PHE A 237 12.01 18.16 -16.14
C PHE A 237 13.27 17.70 -16.86
#